data_AF-A0A964Q1T5-F1
#
_entry.id   AF-A0A964Q1T5-F1
#
_cell.length_a   1.000
_cell.length_b   1.000
_cell.length_c   1.000
_cell.angle_alpha   90.00
_cell.angle_beta   90.00
_cell.angle_gamma   90.00
#
_symmetry.space_group_name_H-M   'P 1'
#
loop_
_entity.id
_entity.type
_entity.pdbx_description
1 polymer ?
#
loop_
_entity_poly.entity_id
_entity_poly.type
_entity_poly.pdbx_seq_one_letter_code
_entity_poly.pdbx_strand_id
1 'polypeptide(L)'
;MKEFVCIEIASLPEETKAAFSQRLTLFWSNLLRSDAVFFEKVYAECSHFTSRDSRLHRGYAVEPEIANDLHDRLLNAGFSLLRPDLQDLYSQFEIVPPEWMQIEH
;
A
#
# COMPACT_ATOMS: atom_id res chain seq x y z
N MET A 1 -1.61 -15.57 15.07
CA MET A 1 -0.75 -15.17 13.94
C MET A 1 -1.42 -13.98 13.31
N LYS A 2 -0.73 -12.86 13.08
CA LYS A 2 -1.32 -11.75 12.33
C LYS A 2 -1.25 -12.10 10.84
N GLU A 3 -2.35 -11.87 10.17
CA GLU A 3 -2.52 -12.05 8.73
C GLU A 3 -2.75 -10.68 8.11
N PHE A 4 -2.32 -10.54 6.86
CA PHE A 4 -2.34 -9.27 6.13
C PHE A 4 -2.86 -9.49 4.73
N VAL A 5 -3.51 -8.48 4.18
CA VAL A 5 -3.90 -8.43 2.77
C VAL A 5 -2.95 -7.49 2.05
N CYS A 6 -2.58 -7.85 0.82
CA CYS A 6 -1.83 -6.96 -0.05
C CYS A 6 -2.76 -5.99 -0.79
N ILE A 7 -2.55 -4.69 -0.62
CA ILE A 7 -3.14 -3.65 -1.46
C ILE A 7 -2.09 -3.16 -2.45
N GLU A 8 -2.39 -3.31 -3.74
CA GLU A 8 -1.52 -2.85 -4.83
C GLU A 8 -2.03 -1.52 -5.39
N ILE A 9 -1.22 -0.47 -5.24
CA ILE A 9 -1.49 0.87 -5.75
C ILE A 9 -0.75 1.06 -7.07
N ALA A 10 -1.47 1.47 -8.11
CA ALA A 10 -0.95 1.77 -9.43
C ALA A 10 -0.80 3.27 -9.67
N SER A 11 0.24 3.65 -10.40
CA SER A 11 0.46 4.99 -10.91
C SER A 11 -0.59 5.36 -11.96
N LEU A 12 -0.69 6.66 -12.26
CA LEU A 12 -1.36 7.11 -13.47
C LEU A 12 -0.57 6.69 -14.71
N PRO A 13 -1.22 6.63 -15.90
CA PRO A 13 -0.52 6.47 -17.16
C PRO A 13 0.60 7.51 -17.32
N GLU A 14 1.76 7.06 -17.77
CA GLU A 14 2.94 7.92 -18.05
C GLU A 14 3.48 8.70 -16.83
N GLU A 15 3.00 8.39 -15.63
CA GLU A 15 3.47 9.02 -14.40
C GLU A 15 4.90 8.57 -14.10
N THR A 16 5.79 9.54 -13.91
CA THR A 16 7.17 9.25 -13.53
C THR A 16 7.25 8.67 -12.13
N LYS A 17 8.26 7.82 -11.87
CA LYS A 17 8.53 7.28 -10.53
C LYS A 17 8.62 8.36 -9.45
N ALA A 18 9.23 9.51 -9.76
CA ALA A 18 9.37 10.62 -8.82
C ALA A 18 8.01 11.22 -8.44
N ALA A 19 7.16 11.50 -9.43
CA ALA A 19 5.82 12.04 -9.20
C ALA A 19 4.93 11.06 -8.43
N PHE A 20 4.95 9.77 -8.81
CA PHE A 20 4.19 8.74 -8.11
C PHE A 20 4.64 8.58 -6.65
N SER A 21 5.95 8.51 -6.42
CA SER A 21 6.52 8.44 -5.06
C SER A 21 6.11 9.65 -4.22
N GLN A 22 6.16 10.86 -4.79
CA GLN A 22 5.77 12.08 -4.09
C GLN A 22 4.30 12.06 -3.64
N ARG A 23 3.40 11.56 -4.49
CA ARG A 23 1.97 11.42 -4.15
C ARG A 23 1.74 10.40 -3.06
N LEU A 24 2.40 9.24 -3.12
CA LEU A 24 2.34 8.23 -2.07
C LEU A 24 2.83 8.82 -0.74
N THR A 25 3.99 9.48 -0.73
CA THR A 25 4.53 10.15 0.46
C THR A 25 3.55 11.17 1.02
N LEU A 26 2.92 12.00 0.18
CA LEU A 26 1.94 12.99 0.64
C LEU A 26 0.71 12.30 1.25
N PHE A 27 0.17 11.27 0.61
CA PHE A 27 -0.97 10.50 1.11
C PHE A 27 -0.67 9.90 2.49
N TRP A 28 0.42 9.14 2.61
CA TRP A 28 0.78 8.49 3.87
C TRP A 28 1.11 9.49 4.98
N SER A 29 1.82 10.58 4.64
CA SER A 29 2.12 11.64 5.60
C SER A 29 0.86 12.35 6.11
N ASN A 30 -0.17 12.49 5.28
CA ASN A 30 -1.45 13.05 5.69
C ASN A 30 -2.25 12.05 6.53
N LEU A 31 -2.25 10.77 6.16
CA LEU A 31 -2.93 9.71 6.91
C LEU A 31 -2.34 9.56 8.32
N LEU A 32 -1.01 9.48 8.44
CA LEU A 32 -0.31 9.42 9.73
C LEU A 32 -0.69 10.58 10.66
N ARG A 33 -0.85 11.81 10.12
CA ARG A 33 -1.21 12.99 10.92
C ARG A 33 -2.68 13.07 11.29
N SER A 34 -3.55 12.54 10.46
CA SER A 34 -5.01 12.65 10.63
C SER A 34 -5.62 11.46 11.37
N ASP A 35 -5.01 10.28 11.24
CA ASP A 35 -5.55 9.01 11.72
C ASP A 35 -4.40 8.01 11.98
N ALA A 36 -3.56 8.31 12.97
CA ALA A 36 -2.37 7.51 13.28
C ALA A 36 -2.71 6.04 13.61
N VAL A 37 -3.81 5.81 14.34
CA VAL A 37 -4.27 4.45 14.69
C VAL A 37 -4.63 3.64 13.44
N PHE A 38 -5.19 4.27 12.42
CA PHE A 38 -5.43 3.61 11.13
C PHE A 38 -4.11 3.34 10.40
N PHE A 39 -3.17 4.29 10.44
CA PHE A 39 -1.86 4.13 9.82
C PHE A 39 -1.04 2.98 10.43
N GLU A 40 -1.10 2.78 11.75
CA GLU A 40 -0.44 1.67 12.46
C GLU A 40 -0.83 0.27 11.93
N LYS A 41 -1.98 0.15 11.27
CA LYS A 41 -2.47 -1.10 10.68
C LYS A 41 -1.89 -1.38 9.28
N VAL A 42 -1.10 -0.45 8.73
CA VAL A 42 -0.29 -0.67 7.53
C VAL A 42 1.06 -1.22 7.99
N TYR A 43 1.27 -2.51 7.82
CA TYR A 43 2.39 -3.23 8.41
C TYR A 43 3.70 -3.05 7.63
N ALA A 44 3.63 -3.17 6.31
CA ALA A 44 4.81 -3.12 5.46
C ALA A 44 4.48 -2.61 4.06
N GLU A 45 5.52 -2.23 3.32
CA GLU A 45 5.44 -1.92 1.90
C GLU A 45 6.46 -2.73 1.09
N CYS A 46 6.17 -3.03 -0.17
CA CYS A 46 7.15 -3.68 -1.04
C CYS A 46 8.34 -2.76 -1.25
N SER A 47 9.58 -3.24 -1.13
CA SER A 47 10.81 -2.42 -1.21
C SER A 47 10.98 -1.69 -2.53
N HIS A 48 10.44 -2.23 -3.63
CA HIS A 48 10.61 -1.72 -4.99
C HIS A 48 9.26 -1.45 -5.66
N PHE A 49 9.25 -0.55 -6.64
CA PHE A 49 8.13 -0.44 -7.56
C PHE A 49 8.25 -1.56 -8.61
N THR A 50 7.14 -2.20 -8.92
CA THR A 50 7.02 -3.12 -10.06
C THR A 50 6.40 -2.39 -11.25
N SER A 51 6.67 -2.86 -12.47
CA SER A 51 6.07 -2.29 -13.68
C SER A 51 5.15 -3.33 -14.31
N ARG A 52 3.88 -2.98 -14.49
CA ARG A 52 2.86 -3.81 -15.15
C ARG A 52 1.94 -2.90 -15.96
N ASP A 53 1.67 -3.26 -17.22
CA ASP A 53 0.83 -2.50 -18.14
C ASP A 53 1.26 -1.03 -18.32
N SER A 54 2.58 -0.79 -18.42
CA SER A 54 3.19 0.54 -18.52
C SER A 54 2.87 1.48 -17.35
N ARG A 55 2.50 0.92 -16.19
CA ARG A 55 2.28 1.65 -14.93
C ARG A 55 3.19 1.12 -13.84
N LEU A 56 3.55 1.98 -12.91
CA LEU A 56 4.28 1.61 -11.70
C LEU A 56 3.30 1.14 -10.64
N HIS A 57 3.66 0.12 -9.89
CA HIS A 57 2.86 -0.41 -8.80
C HIS A 57 3.68 -0.51 -7.51
N ARG A 58 3.01 -0.33 -6.37
CA ARG A 58 3.58 -0.50 -5.02
C ARG A 58 2.57 -1.25 -4.16
N GLY A 59 3.00 -2.37 -3.58
CA GLY A 59 2.19 -3.17 -2.66
C GLY A 59 2.37 -2.71 -1.22
N TYR A 60 1.29 -2.81 -0.44
CA TYR A 60 1.26 -2.55 0.99
C TYR A 60 0.55 -3.70 1.70
N ALA A 61 1.18 -4.25 2.74
CA ALA A 61 0.60 -5.26 3.60
C ALA A 61 -0.18 -4.57 4.71
N VAL A 62 -1.48 -4.85 4.80
CA VAL A 62 -2.37 -4.18 5.74
C VAL A 62 -3.24 -5.18 6.48
N GLU A 63 -3.66 -4.84 7.70
CA GLU A 63 -4.60 -5.70 8.42
C GLU A 63 -5.94 -5.81 7.64
N PRO A 64 -6.54 -7.01 7.52
CA PRO A 64 -7.72 -7.24 6.70
C PRO A 64 -8.91 -6.31 7.04
N GLU A 65 -9.03 -5.93 8.31
CA GLU A 65 -10.09 -5.06 8.81
C GLU A 65 -10.08 -3.64 8.24
N ILE A 66 -8.93 -3.14 7.77
CA ILE A 66 -8.83 -1.82 7.13
C ILE A 66 -8.75 -1.89 5.61
N ALA A 67 -8.70 -3.08 5.02
CA ALA A 67 -8.37 -3.22 3.60
C ALA A 67 -9.37 -2.49 2.68
N ASN A 68 -10.67 -2.62 2.95
CA ASN A 68 -11.71 -1.94 2.17
C ASN A 68 -11.72 -0.43 2.41
N ASP A 69 -11.62 0.00 3.67
CA ASP A 69 -11.60 1.42 4.03
C ASP A 69 -10.39 2.15 3.42
N LEU A 70 -9.22 1.51 3.45
CA LEU A 70 -8.00 2.05 2.85
C LEU A 70 -8.12 2.10 1.33
N HIS A 71 -8.66 1.06 0.70
CA HIS A 71 -8.93 1.04 -0.74
C HIS A 71 -9.81 2.24 -1.16
N ASP A 72 -10.90 2.50 -0.43
CA ASP A 72 -11.79 3.62 -0.73
C ASP A 72 -11.14 4.98 -0.48
N ARG A 73 -10.35 5.13 0.60
CA ARG A 73 -9.54 6.33 0.86
C ARG A 73 -8.54 6.60 -0.26
N LEU A 74 -7.89 5.56 -0.79
CA LEU A 74 -6.93 5.67 -1.88
C LEU A 74 -7.61 6.03 -3.21
N LEU A 75 -8.78 5.45 -3.51
CA LEU A 75 -9.58 5.86 -4.66
C LEU A 75 -10.00 7.33 -4.58
N ASN A 76 -10.48 7.77 -3.41
CA ASN A 76 -10.87 9.16 -3.17
C ASN A 76 -9.67 10.14 -3.25
N ALA A 77 -8.45 9.67 -2.96
CA ALA A 77 -7.21 10.41 -3.15
C ALA A 77 -6.70 10.39 -4.62
N GLY A 78 -7.44 9.77 -5.54
CA GLY A 78 -7.14 9.75 -6.97
C GLY A 78 -6.09 8.72 -7.39
N PHE A 79 -5.88 7.67 -6.58
CA PHE A 79 -5.05 6.53 -6.99
C PHE A 79 -5.86 5.52 -7.81
N SER A 80 -5.15 4.76 -8.64
CA SER A 80 -5.68 3.54 -9.26
C SER A 80 -5.26 2.35 -8.41
N LEU A 81 -6.13 1.38 -8.16
CA LEU A 81 -5.81 0.19 -7.37
C LEU A 81 -6.28 -1.07 -8.08
N LEU A 82 -5.61 -2.19 -7.79
CA LEU A 82 -6.26 -3.47 -7.91
C LEU A 82 -7.15 -3.69 -6.70
N ARG A 83 -8.33 -4.28 -6.92
CA ARG A 83 -9.20 -4.68 -5.81
C ARG A 83 -8.45 -5.70 -4.95
N PRO A 84 -8.33 -5.48 -3.63
CA PRO A 84 -7.67 -6.44 -2.75
C PRO A 84 -8.45 -7.76 -2.75
N ASP A 85 -7.74 -8.88 -2.85
CA ASP A 85 -8.31 -10.19 -2.57
C ASP A 85 -8.21 -10.45 -1.07
N LEU A 86 -9.35 -10.33 -0.38
CA LEU A 86 -9.41 -10.51 1.08
C LEU A 86 -9.20 -11.96 1.52
N GLN A 87 -9.12 -12.91 0.59
CA GLN A 87 -8.80 -14.30 0.86
C GLN A 87 -7.32 -14.63 0.61
N ASP A 88 -6.58 -13.76 -0.09
CA ASP A 88 -5.13 -13.89 -0.30
C ASP A 88 -4.39 -13.28 0.89
N LEU A 89 -4.26 -14.08 1.95
CA LEU A 89 -3.69 -13.67 3.22
C LEU A 89 -2.20 -14.02 3.29
N TYR A 90 -1.41 -13.01 3.63
CA TYR A 90 0.02 -13.11 3.87
C TYR A 90 0.29 -13.14 5.37
N SER A 91 1.25 -13.94 5.76
CA SER A 91 1.78 -13.91 7.11
C SER A 91 2.97 -12.97 7.26
N GLN A 92 3.28 -12.60 8.50
CA GLN A 92 4.52 -11.89 8.84
C GLN A 92 5.81 -12.62 8.42
N PHE A 93 5.75 -13.94 8.17
CA PHE A 93 6.91 -14.72 7.71
C PHE A 93 7.10 -14.65 6.20
N GLU A 94 6.07 -14.23 5.46
CA GLU A 94 6.11 -13.98 4.02
C GLU A 94 6.40 -12.51 3.71
N ILE A 95 5.99 -11.61 4.62
CA ILE A 95 6.27 -10.18 4.54
C ILE A 95 7.62 -9.90 5.20
N VAL A 96 8.68 -10.30 4.52
CA VAL A 96 10.06 -10.22 4.99
C VAL A 96 10.98 -9.52 3.97
N PRO A 97 12.12 -8.98 4.40
CA PRO A 97 13.14 -8.46 3.48
C PRO A 97 13.75 -9.58 2.61
N PRO A 98 14.30 -9.24 1.42
CA PRO A 98 14.42 -7.90 0.85
C PRO A 98 13.18 -7.40 0.09
N GLU A 99 12.16 -8.23 -0.11
CA GLU A 99 10.98 -7.89 -0.91
C GLU A 99 10.08 -6.88 -0.20
N TRP A 100 10.03 -6.94 1.13
CA TRP A 100 9.23 -6.06 1.97
C TRP A 100 10.10 -5.25 2.94
N MET A 101 9.69 -4.01 3.17
CA MET A 101 10.17 -3.15 4.24
C MET A 101 9.04 -2.96 5.25
N GLN A 102 9.28 -3.37 6.50
CA GLN A 102 8.35 -3.10 7.59
C GLN A 102 8.30 -1.58 7.83
N ILE A 103 7.10 -1.06 8.01
CA ILE A 103 6.89 0.35 8.36
C ILE A 103 7.06 0.48 9.87
N GLU A 104 7.96 1.38 10.28
CA GLU A 104 8.12 1.75 11.68
C GLU A 104 7.00 2.71 12.09
N HIS A 105 6.35 2.41 13.22
CA HIS A 105 5.28 3.20 13.84
C HIS A 105 5.71 3.70 15.21
#